data_AF-A0A1G5STQ0-F1
#
_entry.id   AF-A0A1G5STQ0-F1
#
_cell.length_a   1.000
_cell.length_b   1.000
_cell.length_c   1.000
_cell.angle_alpha   90.00
_cell.angle_beta   90.00
_cell.angle_gamma   90.00
#
_symmetry.space_group_name_H-M   'P 1'
#
loop_
_entity.id
_entity.type
_entity.pdbx_description
1 polymer ?
#
loop_
_entity_poly.entity_id
_entity_poly.type
_entity_poly.pdbx_seq_one_letter_code
_entity_poly.pdbx_strand_id
1 'polypeptide(L)'
;MADIIAFSTKPRSRHARRAYQVHRFAQGGGVLRSCIITARDDGDARRQAARLIDGHRTELWASNRLVAVFGSVRSPLAIAIQPADQPTIGR
;
A
#
# COMPACT_ATOMS: atom_id res chain seq x y z
N MET A 1 -18.88 2.25 27.61
CA MET A 1 -19.13 1.11 26.70
C MET A 1 -18.35 1.39 25.41
N ALA A 2 -17.41 0.53 25.03
CA ALA A 2 -16.60 0.72 23.83
C ALA A 2 -17.24 -0.05 22.66
N ASP A 3 -17.56 0.67 21.58
CA ASP A 3 -18.18 0.10 20.39
C ASP A 3 -17.08 -0.50 19.50
N ILE A 4 -17.13 -1.82 19.31
CA ILE A 4 -16.14 -2.54 18.50
C ILE A 4 -16.57 -2.42 17.04
N ILE A 5 -15.87 -1.59 16.26
CA ILE A 5 -16.09 -1.49 14.82
C ILE A 5 -15.72 -2.82 14.16
N ALA A 6 -16.72 -3.64 13.84
CA ALA A 6 -16.53 -4.87 13.11
C ALA A 6 -16.21 -4.57 11.64
N PHE A 7 -14.93 -4.70 11.25
CA PHE A 7 -14.53 -4.65 9.84
C PHE A 7 -15.11 -5.87 9.13
N SER A 8 -16.08 -5.66 8.23
CA SER A 8 -16.75 -6.71 7.47
C SER A 8 -15.76 -7.54 6.65
N THR A 9 -15.38 -8.72 7.16
CA THR A 9 -14.58 -9.75 6.47
C THR A 9 -15.40 -10.56 5.47
N LYS A 10 -16.32 -9.93 4.73
CA LYS A 10 -17.04 -10.64 3.65
C LYS A 10 -16.01 -11.02 2.57
N PRO A 11 -15.80 -12.31 2.28
CA PRO A 11 -14.96 -12.70 1.16
C PRO A 11 -15.61 -12.17 -0.12
N ARG A 12 -15.06 -11.09 -0.67
CA ARG A 12 -15.53 -10.52 -1.93
C ARG A 12 -15.40 -11.58 -3.03
N SER A 13 -16.43 -11.69 -3.87
CA SER A 13 -16.47 -12.58 -5.03
C SER A 13 -15.11 -12.62 -5.74
N ARG A 14 -14.61 -13.84 -6.02
CA ARG A 14 -13.35 -14.10 -6.73
C ARG A 14 -13.28 -13.42 -8.10
N HIS A 15 -14.42 -12.96 -8.64
CA HIS A 15 -14.55 -12.32 -9.94
C HIS A 15 -14.81 -10.80 -9.87
N ALA A 16 -14.98 -10.21 -8.68
CA ALA A 16 -15.15 -8.76 -8.56
C ALA A 16 -13.79 -8.07 -8.74
N ARG A 17 -13.64 -7.28 -9.82
CA ARG A 17 -12.47 -6.41 -9.99
C ARG A 17 -12.39 -5.46 -8.79
N ARG A 18 -11.23 -5.44 -8.12
CA ARG A 18 -10.98 -4.56 -6.98
C ARG A 18 -10.34 -3.27 -7.46
N ALA A 19 -10.74 -2.15 -6.87
CA ALA A 19 -10.10 -0.86 -7.10
C ALA A 19 -8.83 -0.76 -6.23
N TYR A 20 -7.74 -0.35 -6.86
CA TYR A 20 -6.46 -0.06 -6.22
C TYR A 20 -6.09 1.39 -6.52
N GLN A 21 -5.52 2.07 -5.55
CA GLN A 21 -4.98 3.41 -5.69
C GLN A 21 -3.50 3.33 -5.97
N VAL A 22 -3.03 4.10 -6.95
CA VAL A 22 -1.62 4.23 -7.28
C VAL A 22 -1.24 5.69 -7.04
N HIS A 23 -0.30 5.91 -6.13
CA HIS A 23 0.21 7.24 -5.79
C HIS A 23 1.65 7.36 -6.29
N ARG A 24 1.90 8.31 -7.19
CA ARG A 24 3.23 8.66 -7.69
C ARG A 24 3.76 9.84 -6.90
N PHE A 25 5.01 9.77 -6.46
CA PHE A 25 5.67 10.77 -5.64
C PHE A 25 6.80 11.47 -6.39
N ALA A 26 6.99 12.75 -6.11
CA ALA A 26 8.16 13.52 -6.49
C ALA A 26 9.37 13.07 -5.67
N GLN A 27 10.57 13.40 -6.14
CA GLN A 27 11.81 13.11 -5.41
C GLN A 27 11.86 13.77 -4.02
N GLY A 28 11.15 14.90 -3.85
CA GLY A 28 11.00 15.59 -2.55
C GLY A 28 9.89 15.04 -1.65
N GLY A 29 9.26 13.91 -1.98
CA GLY A 29 8.26 13.26 -1.14
C GLY A 29 6.82 13.77 -1.28
N GLY A 30 6.57 14.80 -2.09
CA GLY A 30 5.22 15.24 -2.43
C GLY A 30 4.50 14.29 -3.39
N VAL A 31 3.17 14.19 -3.32
CA VAL A 31 2.38 13.39 -4.27
C VAL A 31 2.27 14.15 -5.59
N LEU A 32 2.79 13.58 -6.67
CA LEU A 32 2.65 14.12 -8.04
C LEU A 32 1.29 13.79 -8.63
N ARG A 33 0.87 12.53 -8.52
CA ARG A 33 -0.33 12.04 -9.18
C ARG A 33 -0.90 10.84 -8.45
N SER A 34 -2.22 10.80 -8.37
CA SER A 34 -2.96 9.62 -7.90
C SER A 34 -3.87 9.12 -9.00
N CYS A 35 -3.91 7.81 -9.23
CA CYS A 35 -4.88 7.18 -10.14
C CYS A 35 -5.45 5.89 -9.54
N ILE A 36 -6.61 5.47 -10.05
CA ILE A 36 -7.28 4.24 -9.62
C ILE A 36 -7.17 3.23 -10.75
N ILE A 37 -6.71 2.02 -10.44
CA ILE A 37 -6.69 0.87 -11.36
C ILE A 37 -7.64 -0.21 -10.84
N THR A 38 -8.27 -0.93 -11.75
CA THR A 38 -9.10 -2.09 -11.39
C THR A 38 -8.37 -3.37 -11.76
N ALA A 39 -8.10 -4.23 -10.78
CA ALA A 39 -7.38 -5.49 -10.99
C ALA A 39 -8.08 -6.66 -10.29
N ARG A 40 -7.81 -7.88 -10.76
CA ARG A 40 -8.43 -9.10 -10.20
C ARG A 40 -7.85 -9.45 -8.83
N ASP A 41 -6.55 -9.28 -8.69
CA ASP A 41 -5.77 -9.62 -7.52
C ASP A 41 -4.57 -8.68 -7.38
N ASP A 42 -3.85 -8.79 -6.27
CA ASP A 42 -2.70 -7.95 -5.98
C ASP A 42 -1.56 -8.13 -6.98
N GLY A 43 -1.41 -9.34 -7.56
CA GLY A 43 -0.38 -9.64 -8.56
C GLY A 43 -0.67 -8.96 -9.89
N ASP A 44 -1.93 -9.01 -10.32
CA ASP A 44 -2.43 -8.27 -11.48
C ASP A 44 -2.30 -6.75 -11.27
N ALA A 45 -2.70 -6.26 -10.09
CA ALA A 45 -2.52 -4.84 -9.72
C ALA A 45 -1.05 -4.43 -9.76
N ARG A 46 -0.15 -5.28 -9.25
CA ARG A 46 1.29 -5.04 -9.24
C ARG A 46 1.86 -4.97 -10.66
N ARG A 47 1.46 -5.88 -11.56
CA ARG A 47 1.88 -5.86 -12.97
C ARG A 47 1.40 -4.61 -13.70
N GLN A 48 0.16 -4.19 -13.45
CA GLN A 48 -0.40 -2.97 -14.04
C GLN A 48 0.32 -1.72 -13.50
N ALA A 49 0.50 -1.63 -12.18
CA ALA A 49 1.20 -0.53 -11.54
C ALA A 49 2.68 -0.44 -11.97
N ALA A 50 3.32 -1.59 -12.23
CA ALA A 50 4.71 -1.63 -12.70
C ALA A 50 4.91 -0.90 -14.04
N ARG A 51 3.90 -0.91 -14.92
CA ARG A 51 3.94 -0.19 -16.21
C ARG A 51 3.76 1.32 -16.06
N LEU A 52 3.34 1.79 -14.89
CA LEU A 52 3.15 3.20 -14.59
C LEU A 52 4.38 3.83 -13.90
N ILE A 53 5.41 3.01 -13.61
CA ILE A 53 6.65 3.47 -12.99
C ILE A 53 7.50 4.19 -14.04
N ASP A 54 7.33 5.50 -14.11
CA ASP A 54 8.11 6.38 -14.99
C ASP A 54 9.38 6.90 -14.28
N GLY A 55 10.11 6.00 -13.60
CA GLY A 55 11.30 6.36 -12.81
C GLY A 55 11.05 7.04 -11.46
N HIS A 56 9.79 7.23 -11.06
CA HIS A 56 9.42 7.83 -9.77
C HIS A 56 9.03 6.80 -8.72
N ARG A 57 9.19 7.16 -7.44
CA ARG A 57 8.60 6.40 -6.33
C ARG A 57 7.10 6.33 -6.53
N THR A 58 6.57 5.11 -6.55
CA THR A 58 5.15 4.85 -6.78
C THR A 58 4.66 3.84 -5.75
N GLU A 59 3.55 4.14 -5.09
CA GLU A 59 2.94 3.26 -4.09
C GLU A 59 1.60 2.75 -4.60
N LEU A 60 1.37 1.45 -4.42
CA LEU A 60 0.13 0.77 -4.77
C LEU A 60 -0.60 0.40 -3.49
N TRP A 61 -1.85 0.83 -3.39
CA TRP A 61 -2.71 0.67 -2.22
C TRP A 61 -4.00 -0.04 -2.59
N ALA A 62 -4.39 -1.02 -1.78
CA ALA A 62 -5.69 -1.68 -1.83
C ALA A 62 -6.54 -1.12 -0.68
N SER A 63 -7.32 -0.07 -0.95
CA SER A 63 -8.00 0.68 0.12
C SER A 63 -6.96 1.13 1.17
N ASN A 64 -7.04 0.66 2.42
CA ASN A 64 -6.12 1.05 3.49
C ASN A 64 -4.86 0.15 3.62
N ARG A 65 -4.57 -0.71 2.63
CA ARG A 65 -3.44 -1.64 2.68
C ARG A 65 -2.42 -1.34 1.59
N LEU A 66 -1.18 -1.04 1.98
CA LEU A 66 -0.07 -0.93 1.04
C LEU A 66 0.26 -2.31 0.44
N VAL A 67 0.17 -2.43 -0.88
CA VAL A 67 0.40 -3.68 -1.63
C VAL A 67 1.82 -3.74 -2.17
N ALA A 68 2.33 -2.64 -2.70
CA ALA A 68 3.68 -2.57 -3.24
C ALA A 68 4.20 -1.14 -3.28
N VAL A 69 5.52 -0.99 -3.18
CA VAL A 69 6.24 0.24 -3.48
C VAL A 69 7.20 -0.04 -4.64
N PHE A 70 7.28 0.88 -5.56
CA PHE A 70 8.10 0.80 -6.75
C PHE A 70 8.97 2.07 -6.90
N GLY A 71 10.08 1.96 -7.63
CA GLY A 71 11.03 3.06 -7.83
C GLY A 71 12.17 3.05 -6.81
N SER A 72 13.28 3.68 -7.17
CA SER A 72 14.50 3.68 -6.36
C SER A 72 14.34 4.60 -5.15
N VAL A 73 14.22 3.99 -3.98
CA VAL A 73 14.26 4.67 -2.69
C VAL A 73 15.73 5.01 -2.39
N ARG A 74 16.25 6.11 -2.96
CA ARG A 74 17.38 6.83 -2.34
C ARG A 74 16.87 7.74 -1.23
N SER A 75 16.03 7.21 -0.34
CA SER A 75 15.57 7.91 0.84
C SER A 75 15.51 6.92 2.01
N PRO A 76 16.44 6.99 2.98
CA PRO A 76 16.53 6.03 4.09
C PRO A 76 15.36 6.08 5.10
N LEU A 77 14.30 6.85 4.80
CA LEU A 77 13.23 7.19 5.73
C LEU A 77 12.24 6.06 6.06
N ALA A 78 12.27 4.93 5.36
CA ALA A 78 11.31 3.84 5.59
C ALA A 78 11.83 2.69 6.49
N ILE A 79 13.08 2.75 6.97
CA ILE A 79 13.63 1.71 7.87
C ILE A 79 13.13 1.91 9.33
N ALA A 80 12.58 3.08 9.66
CA ALA A 80 12.31 3.46 11.05
C ALA A 80 10.97 2.99 11.64
N ILE A 81 10.15 2.22 10.91
CA ILE A 81 8.93 1.63 11.48
C ILE A 81 9.11 0.11 11.58
N GLN A 82 10.07 -0.32 12.39
CA GLN A 82 9.96 -1.63 13.02
C GLN A 82 8.93 -1.49 14.15
N PRO A 83 7.96 -2.41 14.29
CA PRO A 83 7.18 -2.47 15.52
C PRO A 83 8.17 -2.62 16.66
N ALA A 84 8.13 -1.69 17.62
CA ALA A 84 8.92 -1.77 18.83
C ALA A 84 8.55 -3.08 19.53
N ASP A 85 9.43 -4.06 19.44
CA ASP A 85 9.47 -5.18 20.35
C ASP A 85 9.62 -4.59 21.75
N GLN A 86 8.59 -4.67 22.61
CA GLN A 86 8.72 -4.82 24.07
C GLN A 86 7.35 -4.91 24.76
N PRO A 87 7.23 -5.65 25.89
CA PRO A 87 8.10 -5.48 27.05
C PRO A 87 8.81 -6.75 27.54
N THR A 88 10.04 -6.52 27.97
CA THR A 88 10.77 -7.34 28.91
C THR A 88 9.91 -7.52 30.17
N ILE A 89 9.41 -8.73 30.38
CA ILE A 89 8.88 -9.13 31.69
C ILE A 89 10.09 -9.39 32.56
N GLY A 90 10.46 -8.38 33.35
CA GLY A 90 11.44 -8.52 34.42
C GLY A 90 10.92 -9.45 35.50
N ARG A 91 11.80 -10.33 35.97
CA ARG A 91 11.81 -10.85 37.33
C ARG A 91 13.24 -10.90 37.82
#